data_AF-A0A7X2G5G6-F1
#
_entry.id   AF-A0A7X2G5G6-F1
#
_cell.length_a   1.000
_cell.length_b   1.000
_cell.length_c   1.000
_cell.angle_alpha   90.00
_cell.angle_beta   90.00
_cell.angle_gamma   90.00
#
_symmetry.space_group_name_H-M   'P 1'
#
loop_
_entity.id
_entity.type
_entity.pdbx_description
1 polymer ?
#
loop_
_entity_poly.entity_id
_entity_poly.type
_entity_poly.pdbx_seq_one_letter_code
_entity_poly.pdbx_strand_id
1 'polypeptide(L)'
;MVMVDLHCHLLPGIDDGSKSMEISLRLAKEATENGVTHALLTPHHMNGHYVNHKQDVLARTKEFQEELEKNNIPLTVFPGQEVRINGQLIEALDNDDILFADESGKYMMLEFPDNDVPHYTNQMIFNLQQRGITPVVVHPERNTKILAEPDLLYQMLEKGCLSQITASSYVGTFGKKVEKFSKNLIAAGQGYIFASDAHDLPGRKYEMRQAFEKLSREFGTDVAQEYQDNARAIINGDEIGRHQIKKIQQRKKLFGLF
;
A
#
# COMPACT_ATOMS: atom_id res chain seq x y z
N MET A 1 -19.38 -2.86 10.21
CA MET A 1 -18.91 -2.30 8.93
C MET A 1 -17.52 -2.88 8.69
N VAL A 2 -17.26 -3.45 7.51
CA VAL A 2 -15.96 -4.04 7.20
C VAL A 2 -15.04 -2.95 6.66
N MET A 3 -13.86 -2.82 7.26
CA MET A 3 -12.76 -2.01 6.74
C MET A 3 -11.53 -2.91 6.62
N VAL A 4 -10.94 -2.91 5.42
CA VAL A 4 -9.76 -3.69 5.07
C VAL A 4 -8.56 -2.76 4.98
N ASP A 5 -7.48 -3.11 5.65
CA ASP A 5 -6.18 -2.45 5.53
C ASP A 5 -5.21 -3.36 4.77
N LEU A 6 -4.76 -2.94 3.59
CA LEU A 6 -3.97 -3.78 2.69
C LEU A 6 -2.45 -3.60 2.83
N HIS A 7 -2.00 -2.73 3.73
CA HIS A 7 -0.59 -2.46 3.89
C HIS A 7 -0.31 -2.10 5.35
N CYS A 8 0.31 -3.01 6.09
CA CYS A 8 0.70 -2.79 7.49
C CYS A 8 1.85 -3.72 7.90
N HIS A 9 2.66 -3.27 8.87
CA HIS A 9 3.86 -3.98 9.33
C HIS A 9 3.67 -4.43 10.79
N LEU A 10 2.67 -5.28 10.97
CA LEU A 10 2.27 -5.79 12.29
C LEU A 10 3.07 -7.02 12.72
N LEU A 11 3.70 -7.76 11.79
CA LEU A 11 4.36 -9.01 12.15
C LEU A 11 5.59 -8.76 13.04
N PRO A 12 5.72 -9.47 14.17
CA PRO A 12 6.74 -9.16 15.17
C PRO A 12 8.14 -9.63 14.74
N GLY A 13 9.08 -8.69 14.74
CA GLY A 13 10.52 -8.93 14.67
C GLY A 13 11.05 -9.34 13.30
N ILE A 14 10.34 -9.03 12.21
CA ILE A 14 10.73 -9.46 10.85
C ILE A 14 11.08 -8.31 9.90
N ASP A 15 10.71 -7.09 10.24
CA ASP A 15 11.11 -5.88 9.54
C ASP A 15 11.21 -4.69 10.52
N ASP A 16 11.12 -3.47 10.03
CA ASP A 16 11.17 -2.24 10.81
C ASP A 16 9.80 -1.82 11.41
N GLY A 17 8.75 -2.61 11.19
CA GLY A 17 7.40 -2.39 11.68
C GLY A 17 7.25 -2.60 13.19
N SER A 18 7.13 -3.86 13.60
CA SER A 18 6.99 -4.25 15.01
C SER A 18 8.21 -5.01 15.50
N LYS A 19 8.74 -4.65 16.67
CA LYS A 19 9.91 -5.31 17.25
C LYS A 19 9.58 -6.50 18.15
N SER A 20 8.32 -6.67 18.57
CA SER A 20 7.92 -7.72 19.51
C SER A 20 6.42 -8.03 19.42
N MET A 21 6.02 -9.19 19.94
CA MET A 21 4.60 -9.56 20.00
C MET A 21 3.77 -8.54 20.79
N GLU A 22 4.31 -8.00 21.88
CA GLU A 22 3.63 -6.97 22.68
C GLU A 22 3.31 -5.71 21.86
N ILE A 23 4.28 -5.24 21.08
CA ILE A 23 4.12 -4.09 20.18
C ILE A 23 3.10 -4.42 19.08
N SER A 24 3.18 -5.61 18.48
CA SER A 24 2.23 -6.06 17.46
C SER A 24 0.79 -6.08 17.96
N LEU A 25 0.56 -6.61 19.18
CA LEU A 25 -0.77 -6.63 19.80
C LEU A 25 -1.28 -5.22 20.11
N ARG A 26 -0.40 -4.29 20.52
CA ARG A 26 -0.78 -2.88 20.69
C ARG A 26 -1.18 -2.25 19.36
N LEU A 27 -0.38 -2.40 18.31
CA LEU A 27 -0.69 -1.88 16.98
C LEU A 27 -1.98 -2.49 16.42
N ALA A 28 -2.24 -3.78 16.66
CA ALA A 28 -3.51 -4.42 16.26
C ALA A 28 -4.72 -3.83 17.00
N LYS A 29 -4.59 -3.51 18.30
CA LYS A 29 -5.63 -2.77 19.04
C LYS A 29 -5.86 -1.40 18.42
N GLU A 30 -4.80 -0.65 18.14
CA GLU A 30 -4.90 0.66 17.46
C GLU A 30 -5.58 0.54 16.08
N ALA A 31 -5.34 -0.55 15.35
CA ALA A 31 -6.03 -0.85 14.08
C ALA A 31 -7.54 -0.98 14.29
N THR A 32 -7.95 -1.82 15.24
CA THR A 32 -9.38 -2.04 15.57
C THR A 32 -10.06 -0.79 16.09
N GLU A 33 -9.35 0.02 16.88
CA GLU A 33 -9.81 1.33 17.31
C GLU A 33 -10.02 2.22 16.09
N ASN A 34 -9.16 2.18 15.07
CA ASN A 34 -9.36 2.91 13.80
C ASN A 34 -10.44 2.32 12.89
N GLY A 35 -11.14 1.28 13.35
CA GLY A 35 -12.24 0.65 12.63
C GLY A 35 -11.79 -0.44 11.65
N VAL A 36 -10.49 -0.74 11.59
CA VAL A 36 -9.95 -1.83 10.77
C VAL A 36 -10.43 -3.16 11.34
N THR A 37 -10.97 -4.01 10.46
CA THR A 37 -11.51 -5.33 10.81
C THR A 37 -10.71 -6.47 10.19
N HIS A 38 -10.09 -6.19 9.05
CA HIS A 38 -9.29 -7.14 8.28
C HIS A 38 -7.99 -6.44 7.88
N ALA A 39 -6.85 -7.12 7.98
CA ALA A 39 -5.56 -6.56 7.61
C ALA A 39 -4.71 -7.57 6.82
N LEU A 40 -4.13 -7.12 5.71
CA LEU A 40 -3.07 -7.83 5.01
C LEU A 40 -1.74 -7.44 5.66
N LEU A 41 -1.00 -8.42 6.17
CA LEU A 41 0.31 -8.21 6.77
C LEU A 41 1.35 -8.21 5.65
N THR A 42 1.98 -7.07 5.41
CA THR A 42 2.85 -6.86 4.24
C THR A 42 4.26 -6.52 4.67
N PRO A 43 4.98 -7.43 5.35
CA PRO A 43 6.35 -7.13 5.73
C PRO A 43 7.20 -6.89 4.50
N HIS A 44 8.26 -6.10 4.66
CA HIS A 44 9.19 -5.82 3.58
C HIS A 44 9.81 -7.11 3.01
N HIS A 45 9.90 -7.20 1.69
CA HIS A 45 10.57 -8.30 0.99
C HIS A 45 11.47 -7.78 -0.15
N MET A 46 12.72 -8.24 -0.14
CA MET A 46 13.79 -7.92 -1.11
C MET A 46 14.06 -6.42 -1.29
N ASN A 47 13.93 -5.63 -0.22
CA ASN A 47 14.19 -4.19 -0.25
C ASN A 47 15.67 -3.80 -0.07
N GLY A 48 16.57 -4.79 -0.01
CA GLY A 48 18.00 -4.65 0.25
C GLY A 48 18.39 -4.81 1.72
N HIS A 49 17.42 -4.68 2.65
CA HIS A 49 17.61 -4.86 4.09
C HIS A 49 16.90 -6.09 4.64
N TYR A 50 15.70 -6.36 4.13
CA TYR A 50 14.84 -7.44 4.60
C TYR A 50 14.51 -8.43 3.48
N VAL A 51 14.56 -9.71 3.82
CA VAL A 51 14.12 -10.83 2.98
C VAL A 51 13.27 -11.73 3.87
N ASN A 52 11.96 -11.65 3.69
CA ASN A 52 10.97 -12.42 4.45
C ASN A 52 10.33 -13.43 3.51
N HIS A 53 10.78 -14.68 3.49
CA HIS A 53 10.32 -15.70 2.54
C HIS A 53 8.84 -16.03 2.73
N LYS A 54 8.16 -16.43 1.64
CA LYS A 54 6.71 -16.72 1.63
C LYS A 54 6.28 -17.65 2.79
N GLN A 55 7.00 -18.76 2.97
CA GLN A 55 6.66 -19.76 3.99
C GLN A 55 6.79 -19.23 5.42
N ASP A 56 7.78 -18.37 5.68
CA ASP A 56 7.97 -17.76 7.00
C ASP A 56 6.85 -16.77 7.32
N VAL A 57 6.44 -15.97 6.34
CA VAL A 57 5.34 -15.01 6.50
C VAL A 57 4.00 -15.72 6.72
N LEU A 58 3.74 -16.82 6.00
CA LEU A 58 2.56 -17.67 6.21
C LEU A 58 2.49 -18.20 7.65
N ALA A 59 3.59 -18.82 8.12
CA ALA A 59 3.67 -19.38 9.46
C ALA A 59 3.47 -18.30 10.54
N ARG A 60 4.17 -17.17 10.41
CA ARG A 60 4.08 -16.05 11.38
C ARG A 60 2.72 -15.37 11.38
N THR A 61 2.06 -15.27 10.23
CA THR A 61 0.70 -14.72 10.14
C THR A 61 -0.28 -15.61 10.89
N LYS A 62 -0.17 -16.93 10.75
CA LYS A 62 -0.98 -17.88 11.51
C LYS A 62 -0.74 -17.77 13.01
N GLU A 63 0.52 -17.76 13.44
CA GLU A 63 0.88 -17.57 14.86
C GLU A 63 0.33 -16.24 15.41
N PHE A 64 0.41 -15.17 14.61
CA PHE A 64 -0.11 -13.87 15.01
C PHE A 64 -1.63 -13.86 15.12
N GLN A 65 -2.36 -14.51 14.21
CA GLN A 65 -3.82 -14.68 14.30
C GLN A 65 -4.21 -15.41 15.60
N GLU A 66 -3.49 -16.47 15.98
CA GLU A 66 -3.71 -17.18 17.25
C GLU A 66 -3.49 -16.27 18.47
N GLU A 67 -2.47 -15.39 18.45
CA GLU A 67 -2.23 -14.42 19.52
C GLU A 67 -3.29 -13.33 19.59
N LEU A 68 -3.81 -12.86 18.45
CA LEU A 68 -4.94 -11.92 18.42
C LEU A 68 -6.18 -12.53 19.09
N GLU A 69 -6.49 -13.79 18.78
CA GLU A 69 -7.60 -14.54 19.37
C GLU A 69 -7.44 -14.73 20.88
N LYS A 70 -6.26 -15.17 21.34
CA LYS A 70 -5.95 -15.32 22.79
C LYS A 70 -6.13 -14.01 23.55
N ASN A 71 -5.84 -12.88 22.90
CA ASN A 71 -5.94 -11.55 23.49
C ASN A 71 -7.30 -10.86 23.22
N ASN A 72 -8.26 -11.56 22.61
CA ASN A 72 -9.59 -11.04 22.26
C ASN A 72 -9.54 -9.75 21.42
N ILE A 73 -8.59 -9.66 20.48
CA ILE A 73 -8.49 -8.54 19.55
C ILE A 73 -9.27 -8.90 18.28
N PRO A 74 -10.36 -8.19 17.95
CA PRO A 74 -11.25 -8.55 16.84
C PRO A 74 -10.69 -8.08 15.49
N LEU A 75 -9.51 -8.59 15.11
CA LEU A 75 -8.83 -8.32 13.85
C LEU A 75 -8.57 -9.65 13.14
N THR A 76 -8.98 -9.75 11.88
CA THR A 76 -8.63 -10.90 11.03
C THR A 76 -7.43 -10.53 10.17
N VAL A 77 -6.38 -11.36 10.17
CA VAL A 77 -5.16 -11.07 9.42
C VAL A 77 -4.91 -12.06 8.28
N PHE A 78 -4.34 -11.56 7.19
CA PHE A 78 -4.00 -12.32 6.00
C PHE A 78 -2.52 -12.12 5.65
N PRO A 79 -1.85 -13.15 5.11
CA PRO A 79 -0.44 -13.06 4.75
C PRO A 79 -0.28 -12.35 3.39
N GLY A 80 0.61 -11.36 3.33
CA GLY A 80 1.03 -10.66 2.12
C GLY A 80 2.51 -10.32 2.19
N GLN A 81 3.01 -9.51 1.26
CA GLN A 81 4.35 -8.92 1.30
C GLN A 81 4.31 -7.54 0.66
N GLU A 82 5.10 -6.60 1.18
CA GLU A 82 5.48 -5.41 0.43
C GLU A 82 6.76 -5.74 -0.34
N VAL A 83 6.65 -5.92 -1.65
CA VAL A 83 7.73 -6.42 -2.49
C VAL A 83 8.42 -5.26 -3.19
N ARG A 84 9.72 -5.04 -2.90
CA ARG A 84 10.51 -4.02 -3.59
C ARG A 84 10.81 -4.46 -5.02
N ILE A 85 10.58 -3.56 -5.98
CA ILE A 85 11.02 -3.75 -7.36
C ILE A 85 12.56 -3.91 -7.44
N ASN A 86 13.02 -5.02 -8.01
CA ASN A 86 14.44 -5.29 -8.24
C ASN A 86 14.63 -6.27 -9.42
N GLY A 87 15.88 -6.54 -9.79
CA GLY A 87 16.22 -7.43 -10.92
C GLY A 87 15.92 -8.92 -10.69
N GLN A 88 15.69 -9.33 -9.45
CA GLN A 88 15.46 -10.72 -9.03
C GLN A 88 13.98 -11.06 -8.82
N LEU A 89 13.07 -10.07 -8.90
CA LEU A 89 11.65 -10.26 -8.63
C LEU A 89 11.01 -11.37 -9.50
N ILE A 90 11.36 -11.45 -10.78
CA ILE A 90 10.81 -12.48 -11.67
C ILE A 90 11.31 -13.88 -11.27
N GLU A 91 12.56 -14.01 -10.86
CA GLU A 91 13.11 -15.27 -10.37
C GLU A 91 12.43 -15.70 -9.05
N ALA A 92 12.20 -14.75 -8.13
CA ALA A 92 11.47 -15.03 -6.88
C ALA A 92 10.03 -15.49 -7.15
N LEU A 93 9.35 -14.92 -8.16
CA LEU A 93 8.04 -15.37 -8.61
C LEU A 93 8.08 -16.78 -9.19
N ASP A 94 9.02 -17.06 -10.08
CA ASP A 94 9.16 -18.37 -10.72
C ASP A 94 9.50 -19.47 -9.69
N ASN A 95 10.10 -19.09 -8.54
CA ASN A 95 10.40 -19.97 -7.39
C ASN A 95 9.28 -20.06 -6.34
N ASP A 96 8.11 -19.46 -6.56
CA ASP A 96 7.00 -19.40 -5.60
C ASP A 96 7.37 -18.78 -4.22
N ASP A 97 8.22 -17.75 -4.20
CA ASP A 97 8.64 -17.09 -2.96
C ASP A 97 7.95 -15.73 -2.69
N ILE A 98 6.92 -15.42 -3.48
CA ILE A 98 6.17 -14.16 -3.35
C ILE A 98 4.75 -14.42 -2.84
N LEU A 99 4.34 -13.61 -1.86
CA LEU A 99 2.96 -13.46 -1.42
C LEU A 99 2.31 -12.26 -2.09
N PHE A 100 1.02 -12.43 -2.36
CA PHE A 100 0.17 -11.45 -3.02
C PHE A 100 -0.81 -10.86 -2.01
N ALA A 101 -1.60 -9.89 -2.45
CA ALA A 101 -2.68 -9.33 -1.64
C ALA A 101 -3.92 -10.25 -1.60
N ASP A 102 -3.98 -11.27 -2.46
CA ASP A 102 -5.06 -12.24 -2.57
C ASP A 102 -4.53 -13.66 -2.80
N GLU A 103 -5.38 -14.66 -2.54
CA GLU A 103 -5.03 -16.07 -2.70
C GLU A 103 -4.86 -16.51 -4.17
N SER A 104 -5.45 -15.79 -5.13
CA SER A 104 -5.36 -16.13 -6.56
C SER A 104 -4.09 -15.64 -7.24
N GLY A 105 -3.27 -14.85 -6.53
CA GLY A 105 -2.01 -14.33 -7.04
C GLY A 105 -2.16 -13.16 -8.00
N LYS A 106 -3.27 -12.42 -7.92
CA LYS A 106 -3.62 -11.38 -8.90
C LYS A 106 -3.04 -10.02 -8.56
N TYR A 107 -3.02 -9.61 -7.30
CA TYR A 107 -2.60 -8.28 -6.88
C TYR A 107 -1.30 -8.34 -6.09
N MET A 108 -0.27 -7.61 -6.54
CA MET A 108 1.03 -7.55 -5.85
C MET A 108 1.26 -6.14 -5.30
N MET A 109 1.54 -6.04 -3.99
CA MET A 109 1.93 -4.77 -3.37
C MET A 109 3.39 -4.46 -3.75
N LEU A 110 3.56 -3.55 -4.71
CA LEU A 110 4.86 -3.26 -5.33
C LEU A 110 5.42 -1.93 -4.84
N GLU A 111 6.57 -2.00 -4.18
CA GLU A 111 7.27 -0.86 -3.62
C GLU A 111 8.40 -0.39 -4.55
N PHE A 112 8.63 0.93 -4.60
CA PHE A 112 9.76 1.57 -5.27
C PHE A 112 10.79 2.08 -4.25
N PRO A 113 12.07 2.21 -4.62
CA PRO A 113 13.03 2.96 -3.82
C PRO A 113 12.52 4.38 -3.55
N ASP A 114 12.63 4.89 -2.32
CA ASP A 114 12.07 6.18 -1.88
C ASP A 114 12.36 7.37 -2.80
N ASN A 115 13.52 7.35 -3.47
CA ASN A 115 14.01 8.43 -4.29
C ASN A 115 14.13 8.11 -5.77
N ASP A 116 13.65 6.95 -6.22
CA ASP A 116 13.79 6.54 -7.60
C ASP A 116 12.59 5.73 -8.12
N VAL A 117 12.49 5.72 -9.44
CA VAL A 117 11.66 4.83 -10.24
C VAL A 117 12.63 4.22 -11.25
N PRO A 118 13.05 2.96 -11.06
CA PRO A 118 14.11 2.36 -11.87
C PRO A 118 13.76 2.34 -13.36
N HIS A 119 14.76 2.49 -14.23
CA HIS A 119 14.53 2.53 -15.68
C HIS A 119 13.86 1.26 -16.24
N TYR A 120 14.07 0.11 -15.60
CA TYR A 120 13.46 -1.16 -16.00
C TYR A 120 12.02 -1.35 -15.51
N THR A 121 11.43 -0.36 -14.81
CA THR A 121 10.06 -0.43 -14.26
C THR A 121 9.03 -0.83 -15.31
N ASN A 122 9.09 -0.24 -16.50
CA ASN A 122 8.15 -0.54 -17.57
C ASN A 122 8.23 -1.99 -18.04
N GLN A 123 9.44 -2.56 -18.12
CA GLN A 123 9.63 -3.96 -18.48
C GLN A 123 9.16 -4.89 -17.36
N MET A 124 9.42 -4.52 -16.09
CA MET A 124 8.95 -5.28 -14.94
C MET A 124 7.42 -5.34 -14.90
N ILE A 125 6.73 -4.20 -15.01
CA ILE A 125 5.26 -4.14 -15.05
C ILE A 125 4.72 -5.01 -16.18
N PHE A 126 5.28 -4.91 -17.38
CA PHE A 126 4.87 -5.76 -18.51
C PHE A 126 5.04 -7.26 -18.19
N ASN A 127 6.18 -7.66 -17.62
CA ASN A 127 6.44 -9.06 -17.28
C ASN A 127 5.49 -9.61 -16.20
N LEU A 128 5.11 -8.77 -15.23
CA LEU A 128 4.11 -9.10 -14.20
C LEU A 128 2.73 -9.27 -14.83
N GLN A 129 2.32 -8.33 -15.67
CA GLN A 129 1.00 -8.37 -16.33
C GLN A 129 0.84 -9.55 -17.30
N GLN A 130 1.93 -9.96 -17.99
CA GLN A 130 1.93 -11.18 -18.80
C GLN A 130 1.71 -12.46 -17.98
N ARG A 131 1.95 -12.41 -16.67
CA ARG A 131 1.66 -13.49 -15.71
C ARG A 131 0.27 -13.34 -15.06
N GLY A 132 -0.55 -12.39 -15.49
CA GLY A 132 -1.84 -12.09 -14.88
C GLY A 132 -1.76 -11.26 -13.60
N ILE A 133 -0.58 -10.76 -13.23
CA ILE A 133 -0.35 -10.00 -12.00
C ILE A 133 -0.58 -8.51 -12.28
N THR A 134 -1.41 -7.89 -11.45
CA THR A 134 -1.67 -6.45 -11.39
C THR A 134 -0.87 -5.82 -10.26
N PRO A 135 0.17 -5.00 -10.55
CA PRO A 135 0.90 -4.30 -9.51
C PRO A 135 0.06 -3.20 -8.86
N VAL A 136 0.05 -3.18 -7.53
CA VAL A 136 -0.47 -2.09 -6.70
C VAL A 136 0.72 -1.29 -6.22
N VAL A 137 0.95 -0.11 -6.80
CA VAL A 137 2.04 0.77 -6.42
C VAL A 137 1.75 1.36 -5.05
N VAL A 138 2.54 0.95 -4.05
CA VAL A 138 2.37 1.44 -2.67
C VAL A 138 2.97 2.82 -2.48
N HIS A 139 2.28 3.64 -1.68
CA HIS A 139 2.66 4.98 -1.24
C HIS A 139 3.39 5.88 -2.28
N PRO A 140 2.91 5.99 -3.54
CA PRO A 140 3.60 6.76 -4.58
C PRO A 140 3.70 8.25 -4.24
N GLU A 141 2.87 8.75 -3.32
CA GLU A 141 2.94 10.12 -2.83
C GLU A 141 4.19 10.41 -1.98
N ARG A 142 4.83 9.37 -1.44
CA ARG A 142 6.06 9.46 -0.64
C ARG A 142 7.31 9.32 -1.51
N ASN A 143 7.21 8.71 -2.69
CA ASN A 143 8.32 8.60 -3.62
C ASN A 143 8.71 9.98 -4.19
N THR A 144 9.94 10.42 -3.93
CA THR A 144 10.37 11.78 -4.27
C THR A 144 10.51 12.00 -5.77
N LYS A 145 10.78 10.96 -6.57
CA LYS A 145 10.83 11.04 -8.03
C LYS A 145 9.43 11.11 -8.63
N ILE A 146 8.48 10.30 -8.17
CA ILE A 146 7.07 10.40 -8.61
C ILE A 146 6.48 11.77 -8.22
N LEU A 147 6.79 12.26 -7.03
CA LEU A 147 6.36 13.60 -6.62
C LEU A 147 6.95 14.70 -7.53
N ALA A 148 8.21 14.55 -7.96
CA ALA A 148 8.88 15.46 -8.88
C ALA A 148 8.42 15.29 -10.34
N GLU A 149 7.96 14.10 -10.73
CA GLU A 149 7.52 13.73 -12.07
C GLU A 149 6.24 12.85 -12.02
N PRO A 150 5.06 13.43 -11.70
CA PRO A 150 3.81 12.67 -11.52
C PRO A 150 3.35 11.89 -12.75
N ASP A 151 3.83 12.27 -13.94
CA ASP A 151 3.59 11.56 -15.19
C ASP A 151 4.12 10.11 -15.14
N LEU A 152 5.10 9.80 -14.27
CA LEU A 152 5.57 8.44 -14.05
C LEU A 152 4.46 7.53 -13.52
N LEU A 153 3.76 7.94 -12.46
CA LEU A 153 2.64 7.17 -11.91
C LEU A 153 1.49 7.09 -12.92
N TYR A 154 1.15 8.22 -13.56
CA TYR A 154 0.11 8.24 -14.60
C TYR A 154 0.37 7.17 -15.68
N GLN A 155 1.61 7.05 -16.17
CA GLN A 155 1.97 6.04 -17.18
C GLN A 155 1.85 4.60 -16.66
N MET A 156 2.13 4.36 -15.38
CA MET A 156 1.93 3.04 -14.77
C MET A 156 0.45 2.69 -14.68
N LEU A 157 -0.38 3.65 -14.26
CA LEU A 157 -1.82 3.46 -14.14
C LEU A 157 -2.51 3.27 -15.50
N GLU A 158 -2.09 4.00 -16.54
CA GLU A 158 -2.57 3.79 -17.93
C GLU A 158 -2.31 2.36 -18.43
N LYS A 159 -1.20 1.75 -17.97
CA LYS A 159 -0.87 0.36 -18.30
C LYS A 159 -1.67 -0.66 -17.48
N GLY A 160 -2.43 -0.23 -16.48
CA GLY A 160 -3.27 -1.08 -15.66
C GLY A 160 -2.68 -1.41 -14.28
N CYS A 161 -1.64 -0.70 -13.82
CA CYS A 161 -1.32 -0.72 -12.40
C CYS A 161 -2.40 -0.02 -11.58
N LEU A 162 -2.45 -0.34 -10.29
CA LEU A 162 -3.22 0.38 -9.28
C LEU A 162 -2.29 1.16 -8.36
N SER A 163 -2.85 1.96 -7.46
CA SER A 163 -2.08 2.72 -6.47
C SER A 163 -2.75 2.75 -5.10
N GLN A 164 -1.93 2.67 -4.07
CA GLN A 164 -2.33 2.77 -2.68
C GLN A 164 -1.75 4.06 -2.08
N ILE A 165 -2.61 4.91 -1.54
CA ILE A 165 -2.18 6.14 -0.83
C ILE A 165 -2.13 5.85 0.66
N THR A 166 -1.07 6.28 1.36
CA THR A 166 -1.00 6.09 2.81
C THR A 166 -1.97 7.04 3.51
N ALA A 167 -2.78 6.51 4.43
CA ALA A 167 -3.81 7.29 5.14
C ALA A 167 -3.22 8.53 5.84
N SER A 168 -2.09 8.35 6.52
CA SER A 168 -1.39 9.42 7.23
C SER A 168 -0.73 10.47 6.31
N SER A 169 -0.36 10.09 5.08
CA SER A 169 0.02 11.03 4.02
C SER A 169 -1.14 11.97 3.69
N TYR A 170 -2.34 11.41 3.48
CA TYR A 170 -3.53 12.17 3.11
C TYR A 170 -4.09 13.03 4.26
N VAL A 171 -3.95 12.58 5.50
CA VAL A 171 -4.32 13.36 6.71
C VAL A 171 -3.31 14.48 7.00
N GLY A 172 -2.07 14.33 6.55
CA GLY A 172 -1.04 15.38 6.54
C GLY A 172 0.07 15.20 7.56
N THR A 173 0.19 14.02 8.16
CA THR A 173 1.22 13.66 9.13
C THR A 173 2.62 13.72 8.54
N PHE A 174 2.79 13.36 7.25
CA PHE A 174 4.05 13.50 6.52
C PHE A 174 4.29 14.89 5.92
N GLY A 175 3.53 15.89 6.37
CA GLY A 175 3.69 17.29 6.00
C GLY A 175 2.89 17.73 4.78
N LYS A 176 2.76 19.05 4.64
CA LYS A 176 1.83 19.70 3.68
C LYS A 176 2.11 19.38 2.22
N LYS A 177 3.37 19.12 1.88
CA LYS A 177 3.77 18.79 0.51
C LYS A 177 3.21 17.43 0.08
N VAL A 178 3.38 16.42 0.94
CA VAL A 178 2.85 15.06 0.73
C VAL A 178 1.32 15.10 0.77
N GLU A 179 0.71 15.74 1.78
CA GLU A 179 -0.75 15.89 1.88
C GLU A 179 -1.37 16.45 0.59
N LYS A 180 -0.79 17.52 0.07
CA LYS A 180 -1.24 18.17 -1.17
C LYS A 180 -1.09 17.23 -2.37
N PHE A 181 0.01 16.47 -2.43
CA PHE A 181 0.22 15.54 -3.53
C PHE A 181 -0.77 14.37 -3.46
N SER A 182 -1.03 13.79 -2.27
CA SER A 182 -2.09 12.80 -2.07
C SER A 182 -3.44 13.32 -2.57
N LYS A 183 -3.82 14.56 -2.22
CA LYS A 183 -5.06 15.20 -2.72
C LYS A 183 -5.09 15.31 -4.24
N ASN A 184 -3.96 15.67 -4.86
CA ASN A 184 -3.88 15.76 -6.32
C ASN A 184 -4.02 14.40 -6.99
N LEU A 185 -3.44 13.34 -6.42
CA LEU A 185 -3.60 11.97 -6.91
C LEU A 185 -5.08 11.56 -6.91
N ILE A 186 -5.77 11.76 -5.78
CA ILE A 186 -7.21 11.45 -5.64
C ILE A 186 -8.04 12.26 -6.64
N ALA A 187 -7.84 13.58 -6.70
CA ALA A 187 -8.56 14.47 -7.63
C ALA A 187 -8.35 14.12 -9.11
N ALA A 188 -7.21 13.49 -9.43
CA ALA A 188 -6.87 13.05 -10.77
C ALA A 188 -7.33 11.61 -11.06
N GLY A 189 -8.04 10.95 -10.14
CA GLY A 189 -8.45 9.54 -10.24
C GLY A 189 -7.31 8.55 -10.05
N GLN A 190 -6.12 9.01 -9.66
CA GLN A 190 -4.88 8.23 -9.58
C GLN A 190 -4.65 7.56 -8.21
N GLY A 191 -5.66 7.50 -7.34
CA GLY A 191 -5.64 6.70 -6.11
C GLY A 191 -6.76 5.68 -6.15
N TYR A 192 -6.50 4.45 -5.71
CA TYR A 192 -7.50 3.36 -5.71
C TYR A 192 -7.92 2.93 -4.32
N ILE A 193 -6.99 2.94 -3.37
CA ILE A 193 -7.23 2.53 -1.98
C ILE A 193 -6.45 3.41 -1.00
N PHE A 194 -6.90 3.38 0.25
CA PHE A 194 -6.07 3.75 1.39
C PHE A 194 -5.55 2.51 2.09
N ALA A 195 -4.37 2.63 2.68
CA ALA A 195 -3.86 1.69 3.65
C ALA A 195 -3.06 2.44 4.72
N SER A 196 -2.87 1.83 5.88
CA SER A 196 -2.25 2.50 7.03
C SER A 196 -0.75 2.69 6.88
N ASP A 197 -0.08 1.68 6.33
CA ASP A 197 1.38 1.58 6.32
C ASP A 197 1.94 1.76 7.74
N ALA A 198 1.22 1.18 8.73
CA ALA A 198 1.47 1.37 10.16
C ALA A 198 2.73 0.62 10.63
N HIS A 199 3.52 1.29 11.47
CA HIS A 199 4.76 0.79 12.09
C HIS A 199 4.85 1.32 13.53
N ASP A 200 5.68 0.71 14.37
CA ASP A 200 6.07 1.28 15.67
C ASP A 200 7.15 2.37 15.53
N LEU A 201 6.85 3.39 14.73
CA LEU A 201 7.75 4.50 14.42
C LEU A 201 7.01 5.85 14.52
N PRO A 202 7.72 6.94 14.86
CA PRO A 202 7.11 8.27 14.92
C PRO A 202 6.42 8.66 13.61
N GLY A 203 5.13 9.04 13.71
CA GLY A 203 4.33 9.46 12.55
C GLY A 203 3.72 8.33 11.72
N ARG A 204 3.98 7.06 12.06
CA ARG A 204 3.46 5.87 11.35
C ARG A 204 2.20 5.30 12.01
N LYS A 205 1.23 6.19 12.27
CA LYS A 205 -0.08 5.86 12.86
C LYS A 205 -1.06 5.35 11.79
N TYR A 206 -2.10 4.64 12.23
CA TYR A 206 -3.14 4.13 11.33
C TYR A 206 -3.87 5.21 10.53
N GLU A 207 -4.49 6.17 11.21
CA GLU A 207 -5.24 7.31 10.63
C GLU A 207 -6.30 6.94 9.56
N MET A 208 -6.69 5.67 9.46
CA MET A 208 -7.61 5.15 8.45
C MET A 208 -9.00 5.79 8.57
N ARG A 209 -9.54 5.86 9.79
CA ARG A 209 -10.85 6.50 10.03
C ARG A 209 -10.85 7.96 9.61
N GLN A 210 -9.84 8.71 10.05
CA GLN A 210 -9.68 10.13 9.73
C GLN A 210 -9.51 10.34 8.23
N ALA A 211 -8.77 9.45 7.54
CA ALA A 211 -8.61 9.50 6.09
C ALA A 211 -9.94 9.31 5.36
N PHE A 212 -10.75 8.31 5.72
CA PHE A 212 -12.07 8.08 5.11
C PHE A 212 -13.08 9.19 5.42
N GLU A 213 -13.09 9.71 6.65
CA GLU A 213 -13.91 10.87 7.00
C GLU A 213 -13.52 12.11 6.19
N LYS A 214 -12.21 12.34 6.02
CA LYS A 214 -11.69 13.46 5.22
C LYS A 214 -12.00 13.28 3.74
N LEU A 215 -11.87 12.06 3.21
CA LEU A 215 -12.21 11.72 1.82
C LEU A 215 -13.69 11.96 1.55
N SER A 216 -14.56 11.52 2.46
CA SER A 216 -16.00 11.75 2.38
C SER A 216 -16.36 13.24 2.34
N ARG A 217 -15.67 14.07 3.14
CA ARG A 217 -15.87 15.53 3.16
C ARG A 217 -15.32 16.25 1.93
N GLU A 218 -14.15 15.85 1.43
CA GLU A 218 -13.45 16.56 0.35
C GLU A 218 -13.88 16.08 -1.06
N PHE A 219 -14.21 14.79 -1.21
CA PHE A 219 -14.47 14.14 -2.51
C PHE A 219 -15.82 13.42 -2.58
N GLY A 220 -16.59 13.37 -1.48
CA GLY A 220 -17.91 12.74 -1.42
C GLY A 220 -17.87 11.30 -0.87
N THR A 221 -19.01 10.85 -0.37
CA THR A 221 -19.17 9.52 0.24
C THR A 221 -18.98 8.39 -0.76
N ASP A 222 -19.34 8.61 -2.02
CA ASP A 222 -19.25 7.59 -3.08
C ASP A 222 -17.78 7.22 -3.35
N VAL A 223 -16.88 8.21 -3.40
CA VAL A 223 -15.43 7.98 -3.55
C VAL A 223 -14.87 7.26 -2.32
N ALA A 224 -15.32 7.62 -1.12
CA ALA A 224 -14.90 6.92 0.09
C ALA A 224 -15.36 5.46 0.13
N GLN A 225 -16.57 5.18 -0.35
CA GLN A 225 -17.09 3.81 -0.47
C GLN A 225 -16.33 3.02 -1.55
N GLU A 226 -16.07 3.63 -2.70
CA GLU A 226 -15.26 3.03 -3.78
C GLU A 226 -13.89 2.58 -3.29
N TYR A 227 -13.20 3.40 -2.47
CA TYR A 227 -11.91 3.02 -1.89
C TYR A 227 -12.01 1.80 -0.95
N GLN A 228 -13.10 1.71 -0.18
CA GLN A 228 -13.35 0.54 0.70
C GLN A 228 -13.71 -0.71 -0.12
N ASP A 229 -14.48 -0.53 -1.19
CA ASP A 229 -14.90 -1.60 -2.10
C ASP A 229 -13.70 -2.14 -2.86
N ASN A 230 -12.84 -1.27 -3.38
CA ASN A 230 -11.59 -1.63 -4.02
C ASN A 230 -10.68 -2.43 -3.07
N ALA A 231 -10.54 -2.02 -1.81
CA ALA A 231 -9.73 -2.77 -0.84
C ALA A 231 -10.28 -4.18 -0.58
N ARG A 232 -11.61 -4.33 -0.53
CA ARG A 232 -12.27 -5.64 -0.43
C ARG A 232 -12.10 -6.47 -1.70
N ALA A 233 -12.23 -5.85 -2.87
CA ALA A 233 -12.04 -6.53 -4.14
C ALA A 233 -10.60 -7.04 -4.29
N ILE A 234 -9.60 -6.23 -3.92
CA ILE A 234 -8.19 -6.64 -3.96
C ILE A 234 -7.95 -7.86 -3.11
N ILE A 235 -8.35 -7.87 -1.83
CA ILE A 235 -8.05 -9.01 -0.94
C ILE A 235 -8.74 -10.31 -1.38
N ASN A 236 -9.85 -10.20 -2.12
CA ASN A 236 -10.59 -11.33 -2.67
C ASN A 236 -10.10 -11.76 -4.06
N GLY A 237 -9.22 -11.01 -4.72
CA GLY A 237 -8.83 -11.24 -6.11
C GLY A 237 -9.91 -10.84 -7.15
N ASP A 238 -10.94 -10.11 -6.74
CA ASP A 238 -12.03 -9.66 -7.61
C ASP A 238 -11.54 -8.62 -8.64
N GLU A 239 -12.30 -8.38 -9.71
CA GLU A 239 -11.99 -7.33 -10.67
C GLU A 239 -12.26 -5.92 -10.11
N ILE A 240 -11.37 -4.97 -10.42
CA ILE A 240 -11.55 -3.56 -10.09
C ILE A 240 -11.76 -2.76 -11.37
N GLY A 241 -12.78 -1.90 -11.35
CA GLY A 241 -13.02 -0.93 -12.41
C GLY A 241 -11.86 0.06 -12.55
N ARG A 242 -11.44 0.34 -13.79
CA ARG A 242 -10.41 1.36 -14.02
C ARG A 242 -11.00 2.75 -13.80
N HIS A 243 -10.28 3.57 -13.05
CA HIS A 243 -10.65 4.97 -12.87
C HIS A 243 -10.45 5.76 -14.16
N GLN A 244 -11.25 6.81 -14.37
CA GLN A 244 -10.93 7.82 -15.39
C GLN A 244 -9.80 8.71 -14.86
N ILE A 245 -8.57 8.37 -15.23
CA ILE A 245 -7.38 9.09 -14.76
C ILE A 245 -7.06 10.32 -15.61
N LYS A 246 -6.56 11.37 -14.96
CA LYS A 246 -6.10 12.62 -15.60
C LYS A 246 -4.64 12.86 -15.27
N LYS A 247 -3.91 13.53 -16.16
CA LYS A 247 -2.55 14.01 -15.84
C LYS A 247 -2.60 15.11 -14.78
N ILE A 248 -1.65 15.08 -13.84
CA ILE A 248 -1.48 16.14 -12.84
C ILE A 248 -0.59 17.21 -13.45
N GLN A 249 -1.16 18.37 -13.74
CA GLN A 249 -0.40 19.48 -14.30
C GLN A 249 0.54 20.06 -13.24
N GLN A 250 1.85 19.98 -13.48
CA GLN A 250 2.80 20.76 -12.72
C GLN A 250 2.76 22.22 -13.16
N ARG A 251 2.67 23.14 -12.19
CA ARG A 251 2.89 24.56 -12.48
C ARG A 251 4.33 24.69 -13.00
N LYS A 252 4.49 25.03 -14.28
CA LYS A 252 5.80 25.43 -14.81
C LYS A 252 6.32 26.54 -13.90
N LYS A 253 7.47 26.33 -13.25
CA LYS A 253 8.22 27.45 -12.69
C LYS A 253 8.57 28.33 -13.88
N LEU A 254 7.90 29.47 -14.02
CA LEU A 254 8.45 30.55 -14.83
C LEU A 254 9.77 30.91 -14.15
N PHE A 255 10.87 30.44 -14.72
CA PHE A 255 12.18 31.01 -14.45
C PHE A 255 12.11 32.43 -15.02
N GLY A 256 11.64 33.36 -14.19
CA GLY A 256 11.79 34.77 -14.44
C GLY A 256 13.28 35.06 -14.46
N LEU A 257 13.77 35.55 -15.60
CA LEU A 257 15.03 36.27 -15.67
C LEU A 257 15.03 37.36 -14.60
N PHE A 258 15.96 37.28 -13.65
CA PHE A 258 16.62 38.42 -13.02
C PHE A 258 18.03 37.99 -12.61
#